data_AF-A0A7J4J4L5-F1
#
_entry.id   AF-A0A7J4J4L5-F1
#
_cell.length_a   1.000
_cell.length_b   1.000
_cell.length_c   1.000
_cell.angle_alpha   90.00
_cell.angle_beta   90.00
_cell.angle_gamma   90.00
#
_symmetry.space_group_name_H-M   'P 1'
#
loop_
_entity.id
_entity.type
_entity.pdbx_description
1 polymer ?
#
loop_
_entity_poly.entity_id
_entity_poly.type
_entity_poly.pdbx_seq_one_letter_code
_entity_poly.pdbx_strand_id
1 'polypeptide(L)'
;MKKRELIVGILFLILISGCTNQLELKDINERENSPINIPIYKDKQTNEENISIALSHYGKSFAKENVSLTVRFNNLGKEIKILNLFEPIPVFFSFHIKREDGTPIIVPLGGKIDLINDQINCITLEGPGDQYYADLNLNEILPEGLDVGTYNVSVEYHNQYGDCFKGVLVSDIITIKVVEKTPEEIIFEETYRNYIDNPKYCERDTDCICLMGSGMPFVGCGNFLQSGPGGSYECTRCQCLNGICQE
;
A
#
# COMPACT_ATOMS: atom_id res chain seq x y z
N MET A 1 57.43 -1.09 51.82
CA MET A 1 57.48 0.36 51.49
C MET A 1 56.84 0.53 50.12
N LYS A 2 55.79 1.30 49.82
CA LYS A 2 54.85 2.17 50.56
C LYS A 2 53.53 2.13 49.75
N LYS A 3 52.41 1.86 50.43
CA LYS A 3 51.02 2.10 49.99
C LYS A 3 50.71 3.61 50.04
N ARG A 4 49.90 4.12 49.10
CA ARG A 4 48.95 5.26 49.19
C ARG A 4 48.01 5.12 47.98
N GLU A 5 46.78 4.60 48.05
CA GLU A 5 45.53 5.17 48.59
C GLU A 5 45.32 6.66 48.31
N LEU A 6 44.33 6.96 47.46
CA LEU A 6 43.64 8.25 47.37
C LEU A 6 42.14 7.99 47.12
N ILE A 7 41.34 8.16 48.17
CA ILE A 7 39.89 8.29 48.17
C ILE A 7 39.60 9.66 48.80
N VAL A 8 39.00 10.59 48.05
CA VAL A 8 38.12 11.71 48.49
C VAL A 8 37.45 12.18 47.18
N GLY A 9 36.14 12.24 46.97
CA GLY A 9 35.01 12.49 47.84
C GLY A 9 34.31 13.75 47.32
N ILE A 10 33.24 13.63 46.53
CA ILE A 10 32.29 14.74 46.30
C ILE A 10 30.88 14.17 46.33
N LEU A 11 30.23 14.47 47.45
CA LEU A 11 28.82 14.27 47.77
C LEU A 11 28.29 15.68 48.05
N PHE A 12 27.41 16.22 47.22
CA PHE A 12 26.58 17.39 47.53
C PHE A 12 25.27 17.25 46.74
N LEU A 13 24.18 16.80 47.37
CA LEU A 13 23.17 17.60 48.07
C LEU A 13 22.32 18.49 47.16
N ILE A 14 21.14 17.93 46.86
CA ILE A 14 19.82 18.51 46.62
C ILE A 14 19.68 20.00 46.93
N LEU A 15 19.21 20.77 45.95
CA LEU A 15 18.38 21.95 46.17
C LEU A 15 17.12 21.87 45.31
N ILE A 16 16.00 21.80 46.01
CA ILE A 16 14.62 21.96 45.54
C ILE A 16 14.32 23.46 45.61
N SER A 17 13.98 24.07 44.48
CA SER A 17 13.19 25.30 44.37
C SER A 17 12.56 25.26 42.98
N GLY A 18 11.25 25.08 42.81
CA GLY A 18 10.24 25.97 43.35
C GLY A 18 9.95 27.09 42.33
N CYS A 19 9.37 26.74 41.18
CA CYS A 19 8.72 27.69 40.27
C CYS A 19 7.40 27.09 39.79
N THR A 20 6.35 27.36 40.53
CA THR A 20 4.96 27.28 40.09
C THR A 20 4.70 28.40 39.10
N ASN A 21 4.67 28.08 37.81
CA ASN A 21 3.99 28.89 36.81
C ASN A 21 2.61 28.28 36.58
N GLN A 22 1.62 28.87 37.25
CA GLN A 22 0.23 28.81 36.83
C GLN A 22 0.14 29.44 35.44
N LEU A 23 0.01 28.61 34.41
CA LEU A 23 -0.57 29.05 33.15
C LEU A 23 -2.08 29.03 33.33
N GLU A 24 -2.67 30.22 33.36
CA GLU A 24 -4.11 30.43 33.21
C GLU A 24 -4.57 29.75 31.91
N LEU A 25 -5.32 28.65 32.04
CA LEU A 25 -6.24 28.23 30.99
C LEU A 25 -7.34 29.30 30.90
N LYS A 26 -7.19 30.20 29.93
CA LYS A 26 -8.33 30.97 29.44
C LYS A 26 -9.19 30.04 28.62
N ASP A 27 -10.45 29.94 29.03
CA ASP A 27 -11.56 29.40 28.27
C ASP A 27 -11.56 30.00 26.86
N ILE A 28 -11.12 29.21 25.88
CA ILE A 28 -11.43 29.45 24.48
C ILE A 28 -12.71 28.67 24.21
N ASN A 29 -13.80 29.41 24.28
CA ASN A 29 -15.10 29.09 23.74
C ASN A 29 -15.00 28.43 22.36
N GLU A 30 -15.69 27.30 22.25
CA GLU A 30 -16.66 27.02 21.18
C GLU A 30 -16.26 27.51 19.78
N ARG A 31 -15.36 26.77 19.14
CA ARG A 31 -15.37 26.66 17.67
C ARG A 31 -15.77 25.25 17.29
N GLU A 32 -17.06 25.12 17.02
CA GLU A 32 -17.66 24.22 16.03
C GLU A 32 -16.86 22.95 15.71
N ASN A 33 -16.87 22.00 16.66
CA ASN A 33 -16.95 20.59 16.29
C ASN A 33 -18.34 20.35 15.71
N SER A 34 -18.59 20.82 14.49
CA SER A 34 -19.62 20.19 13.68
C SER A 34 -19.13 18.77 13.43
N PRO A 35 -19.80 17.72 13.95
CA PRO A 35 -19.50 16.38 13.49
C PRO A 35 -19.59 16.45 11.97
N ILE A 36 -18.53 16.01 11.28
CA ILE A 36 -18.63 15.73 9.85
C ILE A 36 -19.73 14.68 9.76
N ASN A 37 -20.94 15.15 9.48
CA ASN A 37 -22.06 14.34 9.04
C ASN A 37 -21.59 13.83 7.68
N ILE A 38 -20.79 12.75 7.71
CA ILE A 38 -20.72 11.85 6.57
C ILE A 38 -22.19 11.52 6.35
N PRO A 39 -22.83 11.96 5.24
CA PRO A 39 -24.20 11.58 5.00
C PRO A 39 -24.18 10.06 4.99
N ILE A 40 -24.71 9.46 6.05
CA ILE A 40 -25.04 8.04 6.07
C ILE A 40 -26.17 7.98 5.06
N TYR A 41 -25.80 7.82 3.79
CA TYR A 41 -26.71 7.54 2.71
C TYR A 41 -27.28 6.17 3.05
N LYS A 42 -28.38 6.18 3.83
CA LYS A 42 -29.29 5.05 3.93
C LYS A 42 -30.03 4.97 2.61
N ASP A 43 -29.28 4.72 1.54
CA ASP A 43 -29.88 4.34 0.29
C ASP A 43 -30.37 2.91 0.42
N LYS A 44 -31.42 2.61 -0.32
CA LYS A 44 -32.11 1.33 -0.33
C LYS A 44 -31.11 0.17 -0.40
N GLN A 45 -30.85 -0.46 0.76
CA GLN A 45 -30.35 -1.82 0.89
C GLN A 45 -31.43 -2.76 0.30
N THR A 46 -31.54 -2.77 -1.02
CA THR A 46 -32.36 -3.74 -1.74
C THR A 46 -31.45 -4.80 -2.31
N ASN A 47 -31.48 -5.93 -1.60
CA ASN A 47 -31.25 -7.28 -2.08
C ASN A 47 -29.83 -7.67 -2.49
N GLU A 48 -29.31 -8.54 -1.61
CA GLU A 48 -28.30 -9.57 -1.83
C GLU A 48 -26.84 -9.12 -1.71
N GLU A 49 -26.26 -9.49 -0.57
CA GLU A 49 -24.84 -9.49 -0.21
C GLU A 49 -24.02 -10.43 -1.12
N ASN A 50 -24.27 -10.42 -2.43
CA ASN A 50 -23.63 -11.31 -3.39
C ASN A 50 -22.25 -10.81 -3.81
N ILE A 51 -21.83 -9.63 -3.37
CA ILE A 51 -20.50 -9.11 -3.64
C ILE A 51 -19.98 -8.23 -2.50
N SER A 52 -18.66 -8.30 -2.28
CA SER A 52 -17.91 -7.38 -1.44
C SER A 52 -16.63 -6.95 -2.14
N ILE A 53 -16.04 -5.84 -1.70
CA ILE A 53 -14.67 -5.47 -2.08
C ILE A 53 -13.77 -5.50 -0.86
N ALA A 54 -12.51 -5.86 -1.06
CA ALA A 54 -11.45 -5.75 -0.06
C ALA A 54 -10.28 -4.96 -0.66
N LEU A 55 -9.66 -4.10 0.13
CA LEU A 55 -8.49 -3.35 -0.28
C LEU A 55 -7.24 -4.04 0.27
N SER A 56 -6.20 -4.15 -0.55
CA SER A 56 -4.98 -4.84 -0.14
C SER A 56 -3.73 -4.24 -0.76
N HIS A 57 -2.58 -4.58 -0.17
CA HIS A 57 -1.28 -4.26 -0.72
C HIS A 57 -0.23 -5.32 -0.36
N TYR A 58 0.81 -5.43 -1.17
CA TYR A 58 1.88 -6.40 -1.00
C TYR A 58 3.18 -5.81 -0.40
N GLY A 59 3.28 -4.48 -0.28
CA GLY A 59 4.48 -3.81 0.25
C GLY A 59 4.38 -3.46 1.74
N LYS A 60 5.47 -3.61 2.50
CA LYS A 60 5.54 -3.08 3.89
C LYS A 60 5.51 -1.54 3.92
N SER A 61 6.04 -0.92 2.88
CA SER A 61 6.07 0.53 2.69
C SER A 61 6.19 0.87 1.21
N PHE A 62 5.68 2.03 0.84
CA PHE A 62 5.64 2.54 -0.53
C PHE A 62 6.61 3.69 -0.71
N ALA A 63 7.18 3.82 -1.91
CA ALA A 63 7.82 5.05 -2.34
C ALA A 63 6.75 6.13 -2.55
N LYS A 64 7.11 7.40 -2.38
CA LYS A 64 6.18 8.54 -2.59
C LYS A 64 5.61 8.57 -4.00
N GLU A 65 6.38 8.12 -4.98
CA GLU A 65 6.07 8.16 -6.41
C GLU A 65 5.25 6.96 -6.89
N ASN A 66 5.10 5.92 -6.06
CA ASN A 66 4.43 4.69 -6.46
C ASN A 66 3.72 4.04 -5.26
N VAL A 67 2.45 4.41 -5.08
CA VAL A 67 1.56 3.81 -4.08
C VAL A 67 0.49 2.97 -4.78
N SER A 68 0.89 1.76 -5.16
CA SER A 68 0.03 0.78 -5.82
C SER A 68 -0.79 -0.03 -4.80
N LEU A 69 -2.10 -0.04 -4.98
CA LEU A 69 -3.09 -0.77 -4.19
C LEU A 69 -3.85 -1.72 -5.10
N THR A 70 -4.37 -2.81 -4.54
CA THR A 70 -5.20 -3.76 -5.28
C THR A 70 -6.57 -3.87 -4.61
N VAL A 71 -7.61 -3.60 -5.39
CA VAL A 71 -9.01 -3.85 -5.01
C VAL A 71 -9.40 -5.24 -5.47
N ARG A 72 -9.87 -6.06 -4.54
CA ARG A 72 -10.38 -7.40 -4.82
C ARG A 72 -11.90 -7.43 -4.67
N PHE A 73 -12.58 -7.66 -5.77
CA PHE A 73 -14.00 -7.98 -5.81
C PHE A 73 -14.17 -9.46 -5.47
N ASN A 74 -15.04 -9.79 -4.51
CA ASN A 74 -15.33 -11.16 -4.08
C ASN A 74 -16.79 -11.47 -4.35
N ASN A 75 -17.08 -12.44 -5.22
CA ASN A 75 -18.41 -12.97 -5.41
C ASN A 75 -18.79 -13.85 -4.21
N LEU A 76 -19.91 -13.52 -3.57
CA LEU A 76 -20.49 -14.23 -2.44
C LEU A 76 -21.79 -14.96 -2.82
N GLY A 77 -22.32 -14.68 -4.02
CA GLY A 77 -23.58 -15.20 -4.54
C GLY A 77 -23.38 -16.15 -5.71
N LYS A 78 -24.39 -16.26 -6.57
CA LYS A 78 -24.34 -17.10 -7.78
C LYS A 78 -23.48 -16.44 -8.86
N GLU A 79 -24.12 -15.71 -9.77
CA GLU A 79 -23.46 -15.02 -10.86
C GLU A 79 -23.52 -13.52 -10.62
N ILE A 80 -22.39 -12.83 -10.82
CA ILE A 80 -22.35 -11.36 -10.85
C ILE A 80 -21.46 -10.86 -11.97
N LYS A 81 -21.88 -9.77 -12.62
CA LYS A 81 -21.11 -9.08 -13.67
C LYS A 81 -20.48 -7.82 -13.10
N ILE A 82 -19.19 -7.62 -13.32
CA ILE A 82 -18.43 -6.44 -12.87
C ILE A 82 -17.95 -5.67 -14.09
N LEU A 83 -18.02 -4.34 -14.03
CA LEU A 83 -17.52 -3.51 -15.12
C LEU A 83 -16.01 -3.68 -15.25
N ASN A 84 -15.52 -4.04 -16.44
CA ASN A 84 -14.09 -4.15 -16.77
C ASN A 84 -13.58 -2.83 -17.37
N LEU A 85 -13.81 -1.75 -16.65
CA LEU A 85 -13.37 -0.41 -17.00
C LEU A 85 -13.27 0.40 -15.70
N PHE A 86 -12.05 0.83 -15.40
CA PHE A 86 -11.74 1.57 -14.16
C PHE A 86 -11.04 2.88 -14.43
N GLU A 87 -10.81 3.23 -15.68
CA GLU A 87 -10.21 4.50 -16.08
C GLU A 87 -11.28 5.48 -16.59
N PRO A 88 -11.29 6.73 -16.10
CA PRO A 88 -10.38 7.30 -15.09
C PRO A 88 -10.70 6.81 -13.68
N ILE A 89 -9.68 6.46 -12.88
CA ILE A 89 -9.86 5.97 -11.49
C ILE A 89 -10.85 6.80 -10.67
N PRO A 90 -10.78 8.15 -10.62
CA PRO A 90 -11.67 8.96 -9.79
C PRO A 90 -13.15 8.90 -10.16
N VAL A 91 -13.50 8.33 -11.31
CA VAL A 91 -14.88 8.20 -11.83
C VAL A 91 -15.57 6.94 -11.33
N PHE A 92 -14.78 5.92 -10.96
CA PHE A 92 -15.29 4.64 -10.48
C PHE A 92 -14.93 4.37 -9.02
N PHE A 93 -13.93 5.09 -8.49
CA PHE A 93 -13.43 4.93 -7.13
C PHE A 93 -13.33 6.26 -6.41
N SER A 94 -13.91 6.31 -5.20
CA SER A 94 -13.70 7.39 -4.24
C SER A 94 -12.75 6.91 -3.15
N PHE A 95 -11.70 7.65 -2.86
CA PHE A 95 -10.72 7.29 -1.84
C PHE A 95 -10.94 8.10 -0.56
N HIS A 96 -10.88 7.41 0.58
CA HIS A 96 -10.91 8.02 1.90
C HIS A 96 -9.56 7.79 2.56
N ILE A 97 -8.73 8.83 2.54
CA ILE A 97 -7.36 8.79 3.05
C ILE A 97 -7.26 9.70 4.27
N LYS A 98 -6.72 9.16 5.37
CA LYS A 98 -6.41 9.94 6.59
C LYS A 98 -4.97 9.66 7.00
N ARG A 99 -4.25 10.70 7.41
CA ARG A 99 -2.98 10.55 8.13
C ARG A 99 -3.19 9.85 9.47
N GLU A 100 -2.13 9.34 10.06
CA GLU A 100 -2.12 8.72 11.40
C GLU A 100 -2.70 9.64 12.48
N ASP A 101 -2.51 10.95 12.36
CA ASP A 101 -3.06 11.97 13.26
C ASP A 101 -4.57 12.25 13.02
N GLY A 102 -5.18 11.58 12.05
CA GLY A 102 -6.59 11.74 11.67
C GLY A 102 -6.86 12.82 10.62
N THR A 103 -5.84 13.58 10.19
CA THR A 103 -5.99 14.63 9.18
C THR A 103 -6.39 14.02 7.83
N PRO A 104 -7.52 14.42 7.23
CA PRO A 104 -7.94 13.90 5.93
C PRO A 104 -7.03 14.43 4.80
N ILE A 105 -6.71 13.56 3.85
CA ILE A 105 -6.13 13.95 2.57
C ILE A 105 -7.25 14.14 1.56
N ILE A 106 -7.30 15.31 0.93
CA ILE A 106 -8.32 15.64 -0.07
C ILE A 106 -7.94 14.96 -1.37
N VAL A 107 -8.80 14.04 -1.83
CA VAL A 107 -8.67 13.38 -3.12
C VAL A 107 -9.59 14.08 -4.11
N PRO A 108 -9.07 14.58 -5.25
CA PRO A 108 -9.92 15.11 -6.32
C PRO A 108 -10.95 14.07 -6.77
N LEU A 109 -12.23 14.46 -6.81
CA LEU A 109 -13.29 13.59 -7.32
C LEU A 109 -13.28 13.57 -8.86
N GLY A 110 -13.69 12.44 -9.42
CA GLY A 110 -13.90 12.32 -10.86
C GLY A 110 -15.13 13.10 -11.32
N GLY A 111 -15.05 13.63 -12.53
CA GLY A 111 -16.22 14.12 -13.26
C GLY A 111 -17.08 12.97 -13.77
N LYS A 112 -18.24 13.31 -14.34
CA LYS A 112 -18.99 12.35 -15.15
C LYS A 112 -18.25 12.14 -16.47
N ILE A 113 -18.23 10.90 -16.95
CA ILE A 113 -17.77 10.55 -18.29
C ILE A 113 -18.93 10.05 -19.13
N ASP A 114 -18.89 10.39 -20.42
CA ASP A 114 -19.78 9.83 -21.43
C ASP A 114 -19.09 8.59 -22.00
N LEU A 115 -19.56 7.41 -21.60
CA LEU A 115 -19.09 6.14 -22.17
C LEU A 115 -19.80 5.89 -23.50
N ILE A 116 -19.04 5.63 -24.55
CA ILE A 116 -19.58 5.11 -25.81
C ILE A 116 -19.93 3.64 -25.58
N ASN A 117 -21.12 3.19 -25.99
CA ASN A 117 -21.65 1.85 -25.69
C ASN A 117 -20.65 0.71 -25.95
N ASP A 118 -19.81 0.86 -26.97
CA ASP A 118 -18.85 -0.15 -27.44
C ASP A 118 -17.66 -0.35 -26.48
N GLN A 119 -17.49 0.52 -25.47
CA GLN A 119 -16.44 0.44 -24.46
C GLN A 119 -16.89 -0.25 -23.18
N ILE A 120 -18.20 -0.51 -23.02
CA ILE A 120 -18.76 -1.08 -21.79
C ILE A 120 -18.67 -2.60 -21.88
N ASN A 121 -17.64 -3.15 -21.25
CA ASN A 121 -17.45 -4.60 -21.11
C ASN A 121 -17.64 -5.01 -19.64
N CYS A 122 -18.38 -6.09 -19.40
CA CYS A 122 -18.47 -6.70 -18.07
C CYS A 122 -17.67 -8.01 -18.03
N ILE A 123 -17.04 -8.29 -16.88
CA ILE A 123 -16.51 -9.60 -16.52
C ILE A 123 -17.53 -10.33 -15.66
N THR A 124 -17.78 -11.60 -15.94
CA THR A 124 -18.67 -12.45 -15.14
C THR A 124 -17.86 -13.23 -14.11
N LEU A 125 -18.31 -13.17 -12.85
CA LEU A 125 -17.92 -14.08 -11.78
C LEU A 125 -19.05 -15.11 -11.65
N GLU A 126 -18.75 -16.38 -11.91
CA GLU A 126 -19.74 -17.45 -12.12
C GLU A 126 -20.28 -18.02 -10.81
N GLY A 127 -19.50 -17.97 -9.73
CA GLY A 127 -19.87 -18.58 -8.46
C GLY A 127 -19.26 -17.95 -7.21
N PRO A 128 -19.71 -18.37 -6.01
CA PRO A 128 -19.15 -17.90 -4.76
C PRO A 128 -17.67 -18.26 -4.66
N GLY A 129 -16.85 -17.30 -4.23
CA GLY A 129 -15.40 -17.45 -4.13
C GLY A 129 -14.63 -16.99 -5.36
N ASP A 130 -15.31 -16.74 -6.49
CA ASP A 130 -14.69 -16.10 -7.65
C ASP A 130 -14.27 -14.68 -7.30
N GLN A 131 -13.10 -14.30 -7.82
CA GLN A 131 -12.45 -13.04 -7.52
C GLN A 131 -12.02 -12.33 -8.78
N TYR A 132 -12.07 -11.00 -8.71
CA TYR A 132 -11.51 -10.14 -9.72
C TYR A 132 -10.74 -9.00 -9.07
N TYR A 133 -9.66 -8.60 -9.73
CA TYR A 133 -8.66 -7.71 -9.18
C TYR A 133 -8.52 -6.47 -10.07
N ALA A 134 -8.51 -5.30 -9.45
CA ALA A 134 -8.21 -4.03 -10.09
C ALA A 134 -7.03 -3.40 -9.35
N ASP A 135 -5.94 -3.15 -10.08
CA ASP A 135 -4.79 -2.43 -9.56
C ASP A 135 -5.00 -0.93 -9.73
N LEU A 136 -4.81 -0.19 -8.64
CA LEU A 136 -5.01 1.25 -8.54
C LEU A 136 -3.71 1.90 -8.09
N ASN A 137 -3.36 3.03 -8.67
CA ASN A 137 -2.21 3.80 -8.23
C ASN A 137 -2.66 5.15 -7.67
N LEU A 138 -2.39 5.42 -6.39
CA LEU A 138 -2.80 6.70 -5.78
C LEU A 138 -2.11 7.90 -6.43
N ASN A 139 -0.96 7.72 -7.07
CA ASN A 139 -0.25 8.80 -7.77
C ASN A 139 -1.02 9.30 -9.01
N GLU A 140 -1.94 8.51 -9.56
CA GLU A 140 -2.78 8.92 -10.70
C GLU A 140 -3.92 9.86 -10.28
N ILE A 141 -4.28 9.84 -8.99
CA ILE A 141 -5.37 10.66 -8.44
C ILE A 141 -4.87 11.75 -7.48
N LEU A 142 -3.65 11.60 -6.95
CA LEU A 142 -2.96 12.58 -6.13
C LEU A 142 -1.71 13.07 -6.87
N PRO A 143 -1.81 14.17 -7.64
CA PRO A 143 -0.70 14.65 -8.47
C PRO A 143 0.54 15.06 -7.67
N GLU A 144 0.37 15.48 -6.41
CA GLU A 144 1.48 15.81 -5.50
C GLU A 144 2.02 14.57 -4.75
N GLY A 145 1.38 13.41 -4.94
CA GLY A 145 1.61 12.19 -4.18
C GLY A 145 1.22 12.30 -2.72
N LEU A 146 1.68 11.34 -1.91
CA LEU A 146 1.57 11.38 -0.46
C LEU A 146 2.91 11.77 0.16
N ASP A 147 2.88 12.54 1.23
CA ASP A 147 4.09 12.78 2.02
C ASP A 147 4.51 11.52 2.79
N VAL A 148 5.77 11.46 3.21
CA VAL A 148 6.27 10.40 4.10
C VAL A 148 5.44 10.33 5.37
N GLY A 149 4.96 9.15 5.73
CA GLY A 149 4.10 8.95 6.89
C GLY A 149 3.24 7.69 6.82
N THR A 150 2.42 7.49 7.84
CA THR A 150 1.45 6.40 7.93
C THR A 150 0.05 6.92 7.61
N TYR A 151 -0.70 6.15 6.83
CA TYR A 151 -2.04 6.52 6.36
C TYR A 151 -3.02 5.37 6.54
N ASN A 152 -4.26 5.72 6.88
CA ASN A 152 -5.41 4.83 6.79
C ASN A 152 -6.13 5.11 5.49
N VAL A 153 -6.36 4.06 4.69
CA VAL A 153 -6.93 4.15 3.36
C VAL A 153 -8.09 3.17 3.26
N SER A 154 -9.23 3.66 2.79
CA SER A 154 -10.31 2.83 2.26
C SER A 154 -10.77 3.38 0.92
N VAL A 155 -11.43 2.53 0.14
CA VAL A 155 -11.94 2.87 -1.18
C VAL A 155 -13.42 2.51 -1.29
N GLU A 156 -14.15 3.35 -2.00
CA GLU A 156 -15.54 3.13 -2.38
C GLU A 156 -15.62 2.96 -3.90
N TYR A 157 -16.00 1.77 -4.35
CA TYR A 157 -16.33 1.51 -5.75
C TYR A 157 -17.77 1.91 -6.03
N HIS A 158 -18.01 2.60 -7.13
CA HIS A 158 -19.34 2.95 -7.60
C HIS A 158 -19.48 2.72 -9.10
N ASN A 159 -20.61 2.12 -9.51
CA ASN A 159 -20.93 1.94 -10.91
C ASN A 159 -22.40 2.22 -11.21
N GLN A 160 -22.62 2.96 -12.31
CA GLN A 160 -23.94 3.26 -12.87
C GLN A 160 -24.07 2.83 -14.35
N TYR A 161 -23.03 2.23 -14.91
CA TYR A 161 -22.89 1.96 -16.35
C TYR A 161 -23.07 0.48 -16.68
N GLY A 162 -23.57 0.22 -17.90
CA GLY A 162 -23.71 -1.12 -18.47
C GLY A 162 -24.80 -1.99 -17.86
N ASP A 163 -24.71 -3.28 -18.16
CA ASP A 163 -25.50 -4.37 -17.56
C ASP A 163 -24.67 -5.14 -16.51
N CYS A 164 -23.71 -4.44 -15.89
CA CYS A 164 -22.91 -4.95 -14.78
C CYS A 164 -23.54 -4.52 -13.44
N PHE A 165 -22.96 -4.93 -12.32
CA PHE A 165 -23.34 -4.50 -10.97
C PHE A 165 -23.51 -2.98 -10.91
N LYS A 166 -24.63 -2.52 -10.36
CA LYS A 166 -24.94 -1.11 -10.15
C LYS A 166 -25.10 -0.85 -8.67
N GLY A 167 -24.43 0.17 -8.17
CA GLY A 167 -24.46 0.53 -6.77
C GLY A 167 -23.09 0.93 -6.26
N VAL A 168 -22.94 0.83 -4.95
CA VAL A 168 -21.78 1.28 -4.19
C VAL A 168 -21.27 0.15 -3.32
N LEU A 169 -19.96 -0.10 -3.34
CA LEU A 169 -19.27 -1.05 -2.47
C LEU A 169 -18.17 -0.32 -1.73
N VAL A 170 -18.05 -0.55 -0.43
CA VAL A 170 -17.04 0.08 0.43
C VAL A 170 -16.07 -0.98 0.92
N SER A 171 -14.78 -0.71 0.83
CA SER A 171 -13.74 -1.61 1.33
C SER A 171 -13.57 -1.50 2.84
N ASP A 172 -12.82 -2.45 3.39
CA ASP A 172 -12.15 -2.28 4.66
C ASP A 172 -11.11 -1.13 4.64
N ILE A 173 -10.72 -0.69 5.84
CA ILE A 173 -9.65 0.30 6.02
C ILE A 173 -8.33 -0.47 6.20
N ILE A 174 -7.35 -0.17 5.36
CA ILE A 174 -5.97 -0.65 5.49
C ILE A 174 -5.05 0.46 5.98
N THR A 175 -3.93 0.09 6.59
CA THR A 175 -2.88 1.02 6.96
C THR A 175 -1.68 0.85 6.03
N ILE A 176 -1.27 1.94 5.38
CA ILE A 176 -0.09 1.99 4.51
C ILE A 176 0.97 2.91 5.11
N LYS A 177 2.24 2.66 4.76
CA LYS A 177 3.36 3.51 5.12
C LYS A 177 4.06 4.02 3.87
N VAL A 178 4.17 5.34 3.74
CA VAL A 178 4.92 6.00 2.68
C VAL A 178 6.28 6.40 3.25
N VAL A 179 7.35 6.06 2.54
CA VAL A 179 8.73 6.37 2.92
C VAL A 179 9.45 7.03 1.75
N GLU A 180 10.48 7.81 2.06
CA GLU A 180 11.43 8.27 1.07
C GLU A 180 12.33 7.07 0.74
N LYS A 181 12.32 6.62 -0.51
CA LYS A 181 13.19 5.55 -1.00
C LYS A 181 14.27 6.13 -1.89
N THR A 182 15.48 5.61 -1.79
CA THR A 182 16.50 5.96 -2.78
C THR A 182 16.20 5.26 -4.11
N PRO A 183 16.67 5.79 -5.25
CA PRO A 183 16.49 5.12 -6.54
C PRO A 183 16.96 3.66 -6.54
N GLU A 184 18.03 3.35 -5.81
CA GLU A 184 18.55 1.99 -5.67
C GLU A 184 17.56 1.04 -4.96
N GLU A 185 16.87 1.53 -3.92
CA GLU A 185 15.86 0.76 -3.20
C GLU A 185 14.61 0.50 -4.08
N ILE A 186 14.23 1.46 -4.91
CA ILE A 186 13.11 1.32 -5.85
C ILE A 186 13.44 0.25 -6.91
N ILE A 187 14.62 0.33 -7.53
CA ILE A 187 15.06 -0.64 -8.55
C ILE A 187 15.11 -2.06 -7.96
N PHE A 188 15.60 -2.21 -6.73
CA PHE A 188 15.70 -3.51 -6.08
C PHE A 188 14.33 -4.15 -5.85
N GLU A 189 13.33 -3.39 -5.36
CA GLU A 189 11.99 -3.92 -5.12
C GLU A 189 11.24 -4.28 -6.42
N GLU A 190 11.34 -3.46 -7.46
CA GLU A 190 10.72 -3.76 -8.76
C GLU A 190 11.32 -5.03 -9.37
N THR A 191 12.65 -5.18 -9.30
CA THR A 191 13.34 -6.37 -9.78
C THR A 191 12.89 -7.62 -9.01
N TYR A 192 12.75 -7.51 -7.68
CA TYR A 192 12.31 -8.61 -6.84
C TYR A 192 10.84 -9.02 -7.11
N ARG A 193 9.93 -8.07 -7.31
CA ARG A 193 8.54 -8.37 -7.72
C ARG A 193 8.49 -9.08 -9.06
N ASN A 194 9.18 -8.54 -10.07
CA ASN A 194 9.22 -9.14 -11.41
C ASN A 194 9.75 -10.59 -11.37
N TYR A 195 10.71 -10.88 -10.49
CA TYR A 195 11.19 -12.25 -10.27
C TYR A 195 10.14 -13.16 -9.64
N ILE A 196 9.39 -12.69 -8.64
CA ILE A 196 8.31 -13.48 -8.01
C ILE A 196 7.18 -13.76 -9.01
N ASP A 197 6.76 -12.74 -9.75
CA ASP A 197 5.63 -12.83 -10.68
C ASP A 197 6.00 -13.58 -11.96
N ASN A 198 7.30 -13.63 -12.30
CA ASN A 198 7.81 -14.37 -13.44
C ASN A 198 9.08 -15.16 -13.06
N PRO A 199 8.96 -16.43 -12.63
CA PRO A 199 10.12 -17.26 -12.24
C PRO A 199 11.10 -17.53 -13.39
N LYS A 200 10.75 -17.20 -14.65
CA LYS A 200 11.64 -17.26 -15.82
C LYS A 200 12.49 -16.02 -16.03
N TYR A 201 12.40 -15.04 -15.13
CA TYR A 201 13.08 -13.75 -15.23
C TYR A 201 14.62 -13.84 -15.26
N CYS A 202 15.22 -15.02 -15.03
CA CYS A 202 16.66 -15.25 -15.13
C CYS A 202 17.08 -16.24 -16.24
N GLU A 203 16.32 -16.35 -17.34
CA GLU A 203 16.62 -17.30 -18.42
C GLU A 203 17.56 -16.75 -19.53
N ARG A 204 17.81 -15.44 -19.62
CA ARG A 204 18.68 -14.87 -20.68
C ARG A 204 19.89 -14.13 -20.12
N ASP A 205 21.01 -14.17 -20.85
CA ASP A 205 22.25 -13.44 -20.51
C ASP A 205 22.04 -11.95 -20.32
N THR A 206 21.09 -11.35 -21.04
CA THR A 206 20.73 -9.93 -20.89
C THR A 206 20.04 -9.63 -19.56
N ASP A 207 19.38 -10.62 -18.97
CA ASP A 207 18.70 -10.51 -17.68
C ASP A 207 19.74 -10.53 -16.52
N CYS A 208 20.91 -11.12 -16.77
CA CYS A 208 22.10 -11.12 -15.88
C CYS A 208 22.85 -9.76 -15.86
N ILE A 209 22.62 -8.86 -16.84
CA ILE A 209 23.42 -7.63 -17.02
C ILE A 209 23.08 -6.51 -15.99
N CYS A 210 21.97 -6.58 -15.26
CA CYS A 210 21.53 -5.47 -14.40
C CYS A 210 21.95 -5.51 -12.92
N LEU A 211 23.02 -6.23 -12.52
CA LEU A 211 23.51 -6.18 -11.12
C LEU A 211 25.04 -6.15 -10.99
N MET A 212 25.72 -5.22 -11.68
CA MET A 212 27.03 -4.72 -11.22
C MET A 212 26.91 -3.62 -10.15
N GLY A 213 25.68 -3.32 -9.67
CA GLY A 213 25.42 -2.33 -8.61
C GLY A 213 25.19 -2.93 -7.22
N SER A 214 24.80 -4.20 -7.09
CA SER A 214 24.72 -4.87 -5.79
C SER A 214 26.12 -5.28 -5.35
N GLY A 215 26.77 -4.42 -4.57
CA GLY A 215 28.14 -4.57 -4.09
C GLY A 215 28.40 -5.76 -3.16
N MET A 216 28.13 -7.00 -3.58
CA MET A 216 28.71 -8.23 -3.04
C MET A 216 28.86 -9.29 -4.14
N PRO A 217 30.07 -9.53 -4.67
CA PRO A 217 30.31 -10.45 -5.79
C PRO A 217 30.25 -11.95 -5.43
N PHE A 218 29.69 -12.34 -4.28
CA PHE A 218 29.74 -13.72 -3.78
C PHE A 218 28.40 -14.33 -3.41
N VAL A 219 27.29 -13.61 -3.55
CA VAL A 219 25.95 -14.16 -3.31
C VAL A 219 25.21 -14.17 -4.63
N GLY A 220 25.38 -15.25 -5.39
CA GLY A 220 24.57 -15.51 -6.57
C GLY A 220 23.08 -15.57 -6.21
N CYS A 221 22.20 -15.66 -7.21
CA CYS A 221 20.74 -15.70 -7.09
C CYS A 221 20.18 -16.87 -6.22
N GLY A 222 21.03 -17.64 -5.55
CA GLY A 222 20.66 -18.60 -4.52
C GLY A 222 20.60 -17.93 -3.14
N ASN A 223 19.38 -17.84 -2.59
CA ASN A 223 19.15 -17.59 -1.16
C ASN A 223 19.90 -18.64 -0.31
N PHE A 224 21.13 -18.36 0.09
CA PHE A 224 21.97 -19.29 0.86
C PHE A 224 21.54 -19.44 2.34
N LEU A 225 20.57 -18.64 2.82
CA LEU A 225 20.21 -18.58 4.24
C LEU A 225 18.74 -18.92 4.57
N GLN A 226 17.91 -19.34 3.61
CA GLN A 226 16.49 -19.61 3.87
C GLN A 226 15.90 -20.92 3.34
N SER A 227 16.67 -21.79 2.68
CA SER A 227 16.18 -23.13 2.33
C SER A 227 16.32 -24.09 3.52
N GLY A 228 15.21 -24.32 4.23
CA GLY A 228 15.07 -25.50 5.09
C GLY A 228 15.19 -26.81 4.28
N PRO A 229 15.33 -27.98 4.94
CA PRO A 229 15.72 -29.24 4.30
C PRO A 229 14.66 -29.91 3.41
N GLY A 230 13.67 -29.18 2.88
CA GLY A 230 12.63 -29.72 2.02
C GLY A 230 12.25 -28.75 0.91
N GLY A 231 12.65 -29.08 -0.33
CA GLY A 231 12.20 -28.39 -1.55
C GLY A 231 13.31 -27.69 -2.32
N SER A 232 14.31 -28.43 -2.80
CA SER A 232 15.08 -27.97 -3.95
C SER A 232 14.20 -28.09 -5.19
N TYR A 233 13.65 -26.98 -5.66
CA TYR A 233 13.27 -26.91 -7.06
C TYR A 233 14.55 -27.08 -7.87
N GLU A 234 14.56 -27.99 -8.84
CA GLU A 234 15.65 -28.18 -9.80
C GLU A 234 15.74 -26.94 -10.71
N CYS A 235 16.12 -25.79 -10.16
CA CYS A 235 16.75 -24.75 -10.94
C CYS A 235 18.20 -25.20 -11.12
N THR A 236 18.56 -25.62 -12.33
CA THR A 236 19.94 -25.54 -12.80
C THR A 236 20.48 -24.17 -12.39
N ARG A 237 21.56 -24.17 -11.62
CA ARG A 237 22.04 -22.99 -10.88
C ARG A 237 22.64 -21.99 -11.86
N CYS A 238 21.83 -21.17 -12.51
CA CYS A 238 22.36 -20.03 -13.24
C CYS A 238 23.16 -19.13 -12.28
N GLN A 239 24.47 -19.06 -12.48
CA GLN A 239 25.39 -18.17 -11.78
C GLN A 239 25.85 -17.08 -12.75
N CYS A 240 25.83 -15.83 -12.31
CA CYS A 240 26.39 -14.74 -13.10
C CYS A 240 27.89 -14.62 -12.81
N LEU A 241 28.74 -14.99 -13.77
CA LEU A 241 30.20 -14.86 -13.66
C LEU A 241 30.69 -13.86 -14.71
N ASN A 242 31.30 -12.76 -14.27
CA ASN A 242 31.80 -11.69 -15.16
C ASN A 242 30.76 -11.10 -16.13
N GLY A 243 29.49 -11.02 -15.71
CA GLY A 243 28.41 -10.46 -16.53
C GLY A 243 27.85 -11.42 -17.59
N ILE A 244 28.11 -12.72 -17.45
CA ILE A 244 27.59 -13.78 -18.32
C ILE A 244 26.84 -14.78 -17.42
N CYS A 245 25.62 -15.17 -17.81
CA CYS A 245 24.87 -16.22 -17.10
C CYS A 245 25.46 -17.58 -17.49
N GLN A 246 25.83 -18.39 -16.50
CA GLN A 246 26.39 -19.72 -16.69
C GLN A 246 25.55 -20.75 -15.93
N GLU A 247 25.22 -21.88 -16.56
CA GLU A 247 24.57 -23.04 -15.91
C GLU A 247 25.48 -23.77 -14.91
#